data_AF-A0A812X4L7-F1
#
_entry.id   AF-A0A812X4L7-F1
#
_cell.length_a   1.000
_cell.length_b   1.000
_cell.length_c   1.000
_cell.angle_alpha   90.00
_cell.angle_beta   90.00
_cell.angle_gamma   90.00
#
_symmetry.space_group_name_H-M   'P 1'
#
loop_
_entity.id
_entity.type
_entity.pdbx_description
1 polymer ?
#
loop_
_entity_poly.entity_id
_entity_poly.type
_entity_poly.pdbx_seq_one_letter_code
_entity_poly.pdbx_strand_id
1 'polypeptide(L)'
;MSYTLLSGRPSDQVDLEKYPGWDQLRWWNMTLRAGDCAFVPRQWREPELTTQRIHVWFFGERFEKKGCKEHMARLAVGALKEAGKRGIIVGGWAELSAESLGGDEYEELKAYSRENVLFLKSAPHEWLFPQCACCVHHGGIGTTQASLGAGVPTVVTPVFADQKDIAKKLSEDKTGQGTVHLSQLTAAELGAKIRKCCDDPTIKQNCEKLRDVMQKEDGVGTTVQFLEGFMKEVESGVWKKKQDALFKRCLDAWEKQKKLPDASKLMAKWNMDLADKYQPLQDYTNQQVNLFGKMVELFNKKKLWWVKSTQGCLARKGEALKSEECGRYKEFTLLEELEANKSGSRLRVRRLKGVGPDEAWVSPTVSGKDIIVKVVHQLEIQKIQGDALKKQFADIIPSEVKF
;
A
#
# COMPACT_ATOMS: atom_id res chain seq x y z
N MET A 1 -8.13 44.47 10.07
CA MET A 1 -7.31 43.42 10.70
C MET A 1 -6.79 42.54 9.56
N SER A 2 -5.51 42.65 9.26
CA SER A 2 -4.86 42.06 8.08
C SER A 2 -4.36 40.66 8.40
N TYR A 3 -4.69 39.67 7.57
CA TYR A 3 -4.45 38.23 7.77
C TYR A 3 -3.53 37.67 6.68
N THR A 4 -2.27 37.41 7.01
CA THR A 4 -1.24 36.92 6.09
C THR A 4 -1.62 35.54 5.52
N LEU A 5 -1.47 35.40 4.20
CA LEU A 5 -1.58 34.16 3.42
C LEU A 5 -0.18 33.60 3.16
N LEU A 6 -0.10 32.33 2.76
CA LEU A 6 1.08 31.49 2.49
C LEU A 6 2.09 31.96 1.40
N SER A 7 2.19 33.25 1.15
CA SER A 7 3.32 33.88 0.48
C SER A 7 3.79 34.98 1.42
N GLY A 8 5.09 35.19 1.63
CA GLY A 8 5.64 36.19 2.56
C GLY A 8 5.32 37.67 2.25
N ARG A 9 4.13 37.99 1.73
CA ARG A 9 3.56 39.32 1.56
C ARG A 9 2.51 39.59 2.65
N PRO A 10 2.43 40.84 3.14
CA PRO A 10 1.31 41.26 3.96
C PRO A 10 -0.01 41.11 3.19
N SER A 11 -1.09 40.82 3.92
CA SER A 11 -2.40 40.43 3.37
C SER A 11 -3.12 41.50 2.56
N ASP A 12 -2.58 42.71 2.51
CA ASP A 12 -3.14 43.86 1.83
C ASP A 12 -2.90 43.84 0.32
N GLN A 13 -2.14 42.86 -0.19
CA GLN A 13 -1.81 42.74 -1.61
C GLN A 13 -2.44 41.54 -2.34
N VAL A 14 -3.24 40.70 -1.65
CA VAL A 14 -4.01 39.63 -2.28
C VAL A 14 -5.46 40.08 -2.42
N ASP A 15 -5.93 40.22 -3.66
CA ASP A 15 -7.33 40.53 -3.96
C ASP A 15 -8.22 39.33 -3.62
N LEU A 16 -8.71 39.29 -2.38
CA LEU A 16 -9.55 38.22 -1.85
C LEU A 16 -10.96 38.21 -2.46
N GLU A 17 -11.39 39.30 -3.10
CA GLU A 17 -12.68 39.34 -3.81
C GLU A 17 -12.66 38.48 -5.08
N LYS A 18 -11.47 38.19 -5.63
CA LYS A 18 -11.30 37.29 -6.78
C LYS A 18 -11.52 35.81 -6.50
N TYR A 19 -11.47 35.36 -5.24
CA TYR A 19 -11.50 33.93 -4.90
C TYR A 19 -12.51 33.61 -3.78
N PRO A 20 -13.83 33.67 -4.08
CA PRO A 20 -14.86 33.31 -3.11
C PRO A 20 -14.70 31.85 -2.63
N GLY A 21 -14.56 31.64 -1.32
CA GLY A 21 -14.42 30.31 -0.69
C GLY A 21 -13.04 30.00 -0.10
N TRP A 22 -12.02 30.86 -0.30
CA TRP A 22 -10.70 30.66 0.32
C TRP A 22 -10.80 30.64 1.86
N ASP A 23 -11.69 31.43 2.43
CA ASP A 23 -11.99 31.46 3.87
C ASP A 23 -12.36 30.09 4.47
N GLN A 24 -12.75 29.11 3.63
CA GLN A 24 -13.08 27.74 4.02
C GLN A 24 -11.89 26.76 3.92
N LEU A 25 -10.81 27.11 3.21
CA LEU A 25 -9.59 26.29 3.02
C LEU A 25 -8.58 26.39 4.19
N ARG A 26 -8.99 26.90 5.36
CA ARG A 26 -8.18 27.06 6.59
C ARG A 26 -7.56 25.77 7.18
N TRP A 27 -7.70 24.63 6.50
CA TRP A 27 -7.44 23.30 7.02
C TRP A 27 -5.96 22.91 7.12
N TRP A 28 -5.02 23.73 6.65
CA TRP A 28 -3.60 23.35 6.63
C TRP A 28 -2.66 24.17 7.51
N ASN A 29 -3.12 25.27 8.13
CA ASN A 29 -2.36 26.01 9.12
C ASN A 29 -3.24 26.31 10.33
N MET A 30 -3.01 25.56 11.42
CA MET A 30 -3.36 25.82 12.82
C MET A 30 -4.51 26.83 13.06
N THR A 31 -5.70 26.32 13.41
CA THR A 31 -6.82 27.15 13.89
C THR A 31 -6.48 27.85 15.21
N LEU A 32 -6.32 29.18 15.15
CA LEU A 32 -6.63 30.04 16.29
C LEU A 32 -8.16 30.12 16.42
N ARG A 33 -8.66 30.09 17.66
CA ARG A 33 -10.03 30.52 17.96
C ARG A 33 -10.03 32.04 18.13
N ALA A 34 -11.18 32.67 17.93
CA ALA A 34 -11.34 34.09 18.27
C ALA A 34 -11.01 34.29 19.76
N GLY A 35 -9.99 35.10 20.07
CA GLY A 35 -9.52 35.37 21.43
C GLY A 35 -8.10 34.88 21.77
N ASP A 36 -7.44 34.11 20.90
CA ASP A 36 -6.09 33.60 21.15
C ASP A 36 -5.02 34.69 20.93
N CYS A 37 -4.73 35.48 21.96
CA CYS A 37 -3.59 36.41 22.00
C CYS A 37 -2.38 35.72 22.67
N ALA A 38 -1.25 35.61 21.97
CA ALA A 38 0.01 35.23 22.61
C ALA A 38 0.53 36.41 23.45
N PHE A 39 0.14 36.46 24.73
CA PHE A 39 0.64 37.48 25.65
C PHE A 39 2.06 37.13 26.08
N VAL A 40 3.05 37.87 25.56
CA VAL A 40 4.43 37.79 26.03
C VAL A 40 4.59 38.74 27.24
N PRO A 41 4.97 38.25 28.43
CA PRO A 41 5.15 39.09 29.62
C PRO A 41 6.14 40.24 29.36
N ARG A 42 5.97 41.39 30.04
CA ARG A 42 6.76 42.61 29.77
C ARG A 42 8.28 42.40 29.93
N GLN A 43 8.69 41.57 30.89
CA GLN A 43 10.09 41.16 31.13
C GLN A 43 10.72 40.36 29.97
N TRP A 44 9.93 39.90 29.00
CA TRP A 44 10.38 39.20 27.78
C TRP A 44 10.40 40.12 26.54
N ARG A 45 10.07 41.41 26.70
CA ARG A 45 10.00 42.41 25.60
C ARG A 45 11.19 43.36 25.54
N GLU A 46 12.19 43.23 26.42
CA GLU A 46 13.29 44.20 26.48
C GLU A 46 14.17 44.16 25.22
N PRO A 47 14.31 45.29 24.49
CA PRO A 47 15.10 45.37 23.25
C PRO A 47 16.59 45.15 23.45
N GLU A 48 17.10 45.42 24.66
CA GLU A 48 18.53 45.35 25.00
C GLU A 48 18.99 43.92 25.33
N LEU A 49 18.04 43.02 25.60
CA LEU A 49 18.28 41.59 25.74
C LEU A 49 18.11 40.92 24.37
N THR A 50 19.11 41.06 23.51
CA THR A 50 19.35 40.23 22.29
C THR A 50 19.61 38.75 22.62
N THR A 51 19.10 38.25 23.74
CA THR A 51 19.11 36.85 24.11
C THR A 51 18.14 36.11 23.19
N GLN A 52 18.73 35.60 22.11
CA GLN A 52 18.21 34.74 21.06
C GLN A 52 17.09 33.82 21.57
N ARG A 53 15.87 34.06 21.09
CA ARG A 53 14.69 33.24 21.40
C ARG A 53 14.62 32.06 20.45
N ILE A 54 14.45 30.85 20.96
CA ILE A 54 14.30 29.65 20.13
C ILE A 54 12.89 29.14 20.22
N HIS A 55 12.25 28.91 19.07
CA HIS A 55 11.02 28.16 19.05
C HIS A 55 11.32 26.67 19.01
N VAL A 56 10.76 25.90 19.95
CA VAL A 56 10.84 24.43 19.94
C VAL A 56 9.45 23.86 19.85
N TRP A 57 9.21 23.07 18.79
CA TRP A 57 7.92 22.44 18.56
C TRP A 57 8.08 21.00 18.12
N PHE A 58 7.63 20.07 18.95
CA PHE A 58 7.55 18.66 18.60
C PHE A 58 6.13 18.36 18.10
N PHE A 59 6.02 17.73 16.93
CA PHE A 59 4.74 17.19 16.49
C PHE A 59 4.38 16.03 17.42
N GLY A 60 3.36 16.25 18.23
CA GLY A 60 2.67 15.19 18.93
C GLY A 60 1.60 14.61 18.02
N GLU A 61 1.93 13.57 17.25
CA GLU A 61 0.96 12.48 17.21
C GLU A 61 0.78 11.99 18.65
N ARG A 62 -0.38 11.42 18.97
CA ARG A 62 -0.67 10.83 20.28
C ARG A 62 0.37 9.74 20.60
N PHE A 63 1.54 10.14 21.09
CA PHE A 63 2.48 9.28 21.77
C PHE A 63 1.89 9.03 23.16
N GLU A 64 0.76 8.32 23.20
CA GLU A 64 0.02 7.94 24.41
C GLU A 64 0.77 6.93 25.29
N LYS A 65 2.03 6.63 24.95
CA LYS A 65 2.88 5.79 25.75
C LYS A 65 3.33 6.57 26.99
N LYS A 66 3.09 6.00 28.17
CA LYS A 66 3.50 6.54 29.47
C LYS A 66 4.98 6.98 29.42
N GLY A 67 5.28 8.22 29.83
CA GLY A 67 6.64 8.77 29.84
C GLY A 67 7.05 9.56 28.59
N CYS A 68 6.28 9.54 27.50
CA CYS A 68 6.64 10.24 26.27
C CYS A 68 6.55 11.76 26.40
N LYS A 69 5.54 12.30 27.09
CA LYS A 69 5.41 13.74 27.33
C LYS A 69 6.57 14.25 28.17
N GLU A 70 6.95 13.50 29.20
CA GLU A 70 8.07 13.81 30.07
C GLU A 70 9.39 13.78 29.32
N HIS A 71 9.62 12.74 28.52
CA HIS A 71 10.82 12.63 27.69
C HIS A 71 10.94 13.82 26.71
N MET A 72 9.86 14.20 26.02
CA MET A 72 9.89 15.32 25.08
C MET A 72 10.11 16.67 25.78
N ALA A 73 9.42 16.92 26.91
CA ALA A 73 9.62 18.15 27.68
C ALA A 73 11.06 18.25 28.19
N ARG A 74 11.62 17.15 28.72
CA ARG A 74 13.00 17.08 29.20
C ARG A 74 14.01 17.26 28.08
N LEU A 75 13.78 16.66 26.91
CA LEU A 75 14.61 16.84 25.73
C LEU A 75 14.60 18.31 25.27
N ALA A 76 13.41 18.94 25.21
CA ALA A 76 13.23 20.33 24.79
C ALA A 76 13.97 21.31 25.71
N VAL A 77 13.65 21.26 27.01
CA VAL A 77 14.23 22.16 28.02
C VAL A 77 15.70 21.85 28.21
N GLY A 78 16.09 20.57 28.18
CA GLY A 78 17.47 20.13 28.26
C GLY A 78 18.30 20.69 27.11
N ALA A 79 17.81 20.61 25.88
CA ALA A 79 18.52 21.15 24.72
C ALA A 79 18.67 22.68 24.76
N LEU A 80 17.66 23.40 25.27
CA LEU A 80 17.75 24.85 25.50
C LEU A 80 18.80 25.19 26.56
N LYS A 81 18.80 24.44 27.68
CA LYS A 81 19.79 24.57 28.75
C LYS A 81 21.20 24.31 28.25
N GLU A 82 21.40 23.19 27.56
CA GLU A 82 22.67 22.85 26.90
C GLU A 82 23.10 23.96 25.94
N ALA A 83 22.16 24.50 25.15
CA ALA A 83 22.46 25.59 24.24
C ALA A 83 22.78 26.93 24.93
N GLY A 84 22.40 27.10 26.20
CA GLY A 84 22.49 28.37 26.92
C GLY A 84 21.54 29.43 26.37
N LYS A 85 20.35 29.02 25.91
CA LYS A 85 19.42 29.91 25.18
C LYS A 85 18.01 29.85 25.76
N ARG A 86 17.31 30.98 25.74
CA ARG A 86 15.89 31.05 26.12
C ARG A 86 15.01 30.44 25.03
N GLY A 87 13.92 29.80 25.42
CA GLY A 87 13.04 29.10 24.48
C GLY A 87 11.56 29.37 24.68
N ILE A 88 10.83 29.22 23.59
CA ILE A 88 9.38 29.16 23.54
C ILE A 88 9.02 27.75 23.10
N ILE A 89 8.34 27.00 23.98
CA ILE A 89 7.87 25.65 23.67
C ILE A 89 6.39 25.73 23.36
N VAL A 90 6.01 25.41 22.13
CA VAL A 90 4.60 25.29 21.76
C VAL A 90 4.15 23.86 22.02
N GLY A 91 3.31 23.66 23.03
CA GLY A 91 2.89 22.34 23.50
C GLY A 91 2.02 21.58 22.49
N GLY A 92 1.22 22.30 21.69
CA GLY A 92 0.41 21.71 20.62
C GLY A 92 -0.44 20.53 21.08
N TRP A 93 -0.55 19.51 20.22
CA TRP A 93 -1.30 18.27 20.49
C TRP A 93 -0.67 17.39 21.58
N ALA A 94 0.63 17.55 21.86
CA ALA A 94 1.30 16.84 22.95
C ALA A 94 1.01 17.48 24.32
N GLU A 95 0.46 18.70 24.34
CA GLU A 95 0.15 19.49 25.54
C GLU A 95 1.36 19.62 26.47
N LEU A 96 2.55 19.82 25.90
CA LEU A 96 3.76 20.01 26.70
C LEU A 96 3.64 21.28 27.54
N SER A 97 3.97 21.14 28.82
CA SER A 97 3.89 22.20 29.82
C SER A 97 5.05 22.08 30.82
N ALA A 98 5.18 23.05 31.72
CA ALA A 98 6.20 22.98 32.78
C ALA A 98 6.00 21.75 33.70
N GLU A 99 4.76 21.35 33.94
CA GLU A 99 4.39 20.17 34.74
C GLU A 99 4.84 18.87 34.06
N SER A 100 4.97 18.89 32.73
CA SER A 100 5.44 17.73 31.97
C SER A 100 6.89 17.35 32.30
N LEU A 101 7.67 18.20 32.97
CA LEU A 101 9.04 17.84 33.35
C LEU A 101 9.08 16.71 34.39
N GLY A 102 8.09 16.63 35.29
CA GLY A 102 7.96 15.59 36.33
C GLY A 102 9.17 15.46 37.28
N GLY A 103 9.04 14.60 38.30
CA GLY A 103 10.14 14.14 39.17
C GLY A 103 10.85 15.20 40.02
N ASP A 104 11.30 14.83 41.22
CA ASP A 104 12.14 15.71 42.04
C ASP A 104 13.60 15.69 41.58
N GLU A 105 14.01 14.60 40.92
CA GLU A 105 15.34 14.41 40.33
C GLU A 105 15.66 15.38 39.18
N TYR A 106 14.67 16.12 38.66
CA TYR A 106 14.83 17.11 37.61
C TYR A 106 14.72 18.57 38.10
N GLU A 107 14.95 18.83 39.39
CA GLU A 107 14.82 20.19 39.96
C GLU A 107 15.70 21.24 39.27
N GLU A 108 16.91 20.89 38.89
CA GLU A 108 17.79 21.80 38.14
C GLU A 108 17.20 22.17 36.78
N LEU A 109 16.58 21.21 36.08
CA LEU A 109 15.93 21.44 34.79
C LEU A 109 14.64 22.25 34.94
N LYS A 110 13.88 22.01 36.02
CA LYS A 110 12.70 22.80 36.38
C LYS A 110 13.08 24.25 36.72
N ALA A 111 14.16 24.47 37.47
CA ALA A 111 14.67 25.80 37.79
C ALA A 111 15.05 26.57 36.52
N TYR A 112 15.82 25.94 35.62
CA TYR A 112 16.16 26.53 34.32
C TYR A 112 14.90 26.89 33.51
N SER A 113 13.92 25.98 33.49
CA SER A 113 12.65 26.15 32.79
C SER A 113 11.88 27.39 33.28
N ARG A 114 11.75 27.59 34.61
CA ARG A 114 11.02 28.73 35.21
C ARG A 114 11.58 30.09 34.77
N GLU A 115 12.89 30.16 34.56
CA GLU A 115 13.59 31.40 34.22
C GLU A 115 13.70 31.64 32.71
N ASN A 116 13.85 30.57 31.92
CA ASN A 116 14.30 30.66 30.53
C ASN A 116 13.33 30.09 29.50
N VAL A 117 12.22 29.48 29.92
CA VAL A 117 11.29 28.79 29.01
C VAL A 117 9.87 29.31 29.18
N LEU A 118 9.28 29.72 28.06
CA LEU A 118 7.86 30.06 27.97
C LEU A 118 7.10 28.93 27.28
N PHE A 119 6.18 28.27 27.99
CA PHE A 119 5.27 27.29 27.39
C PHE A 119 4.03 28.00 26.86
N LEU A 120 3.64 27.68 25.62
CA LEU A 120 2.43 28.16 24.97
C LEU A 120 1.63 26.97 24.47
N LYS A 121 0.30 27.06 24.49
CA LYS A 121 -0.55 26.04 23.86
C LYS A 121 -0.42 26.07 22.34
N SER A 122 -0.43 27.27 21.76
CA SER A 122 -0.35 27.55 20.33
C SER A 122 0.18 28.96 20.10
N ALA A 123 0.81 29.20 18.96
CA ALA A 123 1.19 30.53 18.50
C ALA A 123 1.19 30.58 16.95
N PRO A 124 0.78 31.71 16.34
CA PRO A 124 0.90 31.87 14.90
C PRO A 124 2.38 31.95 14.50
N HIS A 125 2.83 30.98 13.72
CA HIS A 125 4.23 30.87 13.29
C HIS A 125 4.72 32.10 12.50
N GLU A 126 3.86 32.71 11.68
CA GLU A 126 4.21 33.92 10.91
C GLU A 126 4.54 35.12 11.79
N TRP A 127 3.89 35.24 12.95
CA TRP A 127 4.20 36.28 13.92
C TRP A 127 5.38 35.89 14.79
N LEU A 128 5.45 34.61 15.20
CA LEU A 128 6.44 34.14 16.16
C LEU A 128 7.84 34.01 15.54
N PHE A 129 7.95 33.38 14.36
CA PHE A 129 9.24 33.01 13.78
C PHE A 129 10.15 34.21 13.48
N PRO A 130 9.67 35.34 12.94
CA PRO A 130 10.53 36.52 12.75
C PRO A 130 11.20 37.04 14.03
N GLN A 131 10.67 36.67 15.21
CA GLN A 131 11.20 37.05 16.52
C GLN A 131 12.16 36.02 17.12
N CYS A 132 12.36 34.89 16.44
CA CYS A 132 13.21 33.78 16.84
C CYS A 132 14.58 33.83 16.15
N ALA A 133 15.61 33.40 16.87
CA ALA A 133 16.95 33.19 16.33
C ALA A 133 17.10 31.83 15.66
N CYS A 134 16.33 30.83 16.11
CA CYS A 134 16.30 29.49 15.54
C CYS A 134 14.91 28.86 15.78
N CYS A 135 14.49 28.00 14.86
CA CYS A 135 13.32 27.14 15.01
C CYS A 135 13.78 25.67 15.13
N VAL A 136 13.14 24.89 16.00
CA VAL A 136 13.34 23.45 16.13
C VAL A 136 12.00 22.78 15.89
N HIS A 137 11.92 21.90 14.90
CA HIS A 137 10.68 21.19 14.60
C HIS A 137 10.89 19.83 13.94
N HIS A 138 9.82 19.05 13.88
CA HIS A 138 9.85 17.69 13.31
C HIS A 138 10.15 17.63 11.80
N GLY A 139 9.91 18.72 11.06
CA GLY A 139 10.26 18.81 9.63
C GLY A 139 9.07 18.82 8.68
N GLY A 140 7.83 18.88 9.16
CA GLY A 140 6.67 19.05 8.29
C GLY A 140 6.82 20.26 7.36
N ILE A 141 6.55 20.06 6.07
CA ILE A 141 6.91 21.02 5.01
C ILE A 141 6.37 22.43 5.24
N GLY A 142 5.14 22.57 5.75
CA GLY A 142 4.55 23.87 6.05
C GLY A 142 5.28 24.65 7.15
N THR A 143 5.74 23.96 8.22
CA THR A 143 6.52 24.60 9.29
C THR A 143 7.92 24.95 8.80
N THR A 144 8.54 24.06 8.01
CA THR A 144 9.83 24.31 7.38
C THR A 144 9.77 25.53 6.45
N GLN A 145 8.74 25.64 5.61
CA GLN A 145 8.55 26.80 4.75
C GLN A 145 8.29 28.08 5.57
N ALA A 146 7.50 28.01 6.64
CA ALA A 146 7.26 29.17 7.49
C ALA A 146 8.55 29.66 8.16
N SER A 147 9.42 28.78 8.65
CA SER A 147 10.69 29.19 9.29
C SER A 147 11.70 29.75 8.30
N LEU A 148 11.86 29.09 7.15
CA LEU A 148 12.73 29.59 6.07
C LEU A 148 12.19 30.88 5.45
N GLY A 149 10.87 31.00 5.29
CA GLY A 149 10.18 32.20 4.84
C GLY A 149 10.20 33.36 5.85
N ALA A 150 10.55 33.10 7.11
CA ALA A 150 10.91 34.14 8.08
C ALA A 150 12.41 34.47 8.06
N GLY A 151 13.21 33.75 7.26
CA GLY A 151 14.67 33.86 7.24
C GLY A 151 15.32 33.34 8.51
N VAL A 152 14.75 32.32 9.15
CA VAL A 152 15.18 31.81 10.45
C VAL A 152 15.89 30.45 10.30
N PRO A 153 17.13 30.31 10.81
CA PRO A 153 17.82 29.03 10.92
C PRO A 153 16.95 27.95 11.57
N THR A 154 16.98 26.74 11.02
CA THR A 154 16.05 25.68 11.43
C THR A 154 16.75 24.36 11.76
N VAL A 155 16.44 23.76 12.91
CA VAL A 155 16.83 22.39 13.27
C VAL A 155 15.66 21.45 13.04
N VAL A 156 15.88 20.39 12.26
CA VAL A 156 14.87 19.37 11.99
C VAL A 156 15.14 18.08 12.76
N THR A 157 14.16 17.67 13.57
CA THR A 157 14.17 16.43 14.36
C THR A 157 13.19 15.40 13.77
N PRO A 158 13.58 14.65 12.72
CA PRO A 158 12.65 13.86 11.93
C PRO A 158 12.01 12.72 12.71
N VAL A 159 10.76 12.42 12.39
CA VAL A 159 9.98 11.29 12.92
C VAL A 159 9.59 10.33 11.79
N PHE A 160 8.91 10.80 10.74
CA PHE A 160 8.42 9.94 9.65
C PHE A 160 8.33 10.65 8.29
N ALA A 161 7.91 9.92 7.25
CA ALA A 161 7.71 10.41 5.89
C ALA A 161 8.95 11.14 5.31
N ASP A 162 8.72 12.29 4.70
CA ASP A 162 9.67 13.15 3.97
C ASP A 162 10.57 14.00 4.90
N GLN A 163 10.34 13.96 6.22
CA GLN A 163 11.05 14.80 7.19
C GLN A 163 12.57 14.54 7.21
N LYS A 164 13.00 13.31 6.92
CA LYS A 164 14.44 12.97 6.82
C LYS A 164 15.10 13.62 5.60
N ASP A 165 14.38 13.66 4.48
CA ASP A 165 14.86 14.31 3.26
C ASP A 165 14.93 15.83 3.45
N ILE A 166 13.95 16.40 4.15
CA ILE A 166 13.96 17.81 4.55
C ILE A 166 15.16 18.13 5.46
N ALA A 167 15.40 17.30 6.48
CA ALA A 167 16.54 17.45 7.39
C ALA A 167 17.89 17.42 6.65
N LYS A 168 18.03 16.51 5.68
CA LYS A 168 19.19 16.41 4.81
C LYS A 168 19.33 17.65 3.92
N LYS A 169 18.26 18.05 3.24
CA LYS A 169 18.25 19.18 2.31
C LYS A 169 18.62 20.50 2.99
N LEU A 170 18.07 20.79 4.17
CA LEU A 170 18.44 21.97 4.97
C LEU A 170 19.92 22.00 5.35
N SER A 171 20.49 20.83 5.63
CA SER A 171 21.91 20.70 5.99
C SER A 171 22.81 20.94 4.76
N GLU A 172 22.41 20.41 3.60
CA GLU A 172 23.09 20.61 2.31
C GLU A 172 23.05 22.07 1.87
N ASP A 173 21.89 22.72 2.00
CA ASP A 173 21.67 24.12 1.64
C ASP A 173 22.22 25.10 2.69
N LYS A 174 22.70 24.58 3.83
CA LYS A 174 23.23 25.36 4.95
C LYS A 174 22.25 26.43 5.44
N THR A 175 20.96 26.10 5.45
CA THR A 175 19.86 26.91 6.02
C THR A 175 19.38 26.37 7.37
N GLY A 176 20.03 25.29 7.84
CA GLY A 176 19.66 24.65 9.07
C GLY A 176 20.54 23.46 9.43
N GLN A 177 20.03 22.60 10.29
CA GLN A 177 20.66 21.34 10.67
C GLN A 177 19.61 20.23 10.76
N GLY A 178 19.90 19.07 10.17
CA GLY A 178 19.17 17.84 10.43
C GLY A 178 19.75 17.09 11.63
N THR A 179 18.90 16.35 12.34
CA THR A 179 19.31 15.38 13.35
C THR A 179 19.02 13.95 12.92
N VAL A 180 19.46 12.98 13.72
CA VAL A 180 18.92 11.61 13.69
C VAL A 180 17.44 11.60 14.07
N HIS A 181 16.80 10.44 14.00
CA HIS A 181 15.41 10.28 14.43
C HIS A 181 15.19 10.80 15.86
N LEU A 182 14.07 11.52 16.10
CA LEU A 182 13.78 12.18 17.37
C LEU A 182 13.97 11.27 18.60
N SER A 183 13.55 10.01 18.51
CA SER A 183 13.64 9.04 19.62
C SER A 183 15.06 8.62 20.00
N GLN A 184 16.06 8.96 19.18
CA GLN A 184 17.48 8.63 19.41
C GLN A 184 18.27 9.87 19.83
N LEU A 185 17.61 11.04 19.90
CA LEU A 185 18.26 12.31 20.09
C LEU A 185 18.46 12.59 21.58
N THR A 186 19.66 13.04 21.94
CA THR A 186 19.97 13.54 23.28
C THR A 186 19.84 15.05 23.37
N ALA A 187 19.66 15.58 24.59
CA ALA A 187 19.62 17.01 24.85
C ALA A 187 20.93 17.72 24.43
N ALA A 188 22.07 17.10 24.67
CA ALA A 188 23.38 17.64 24.29
C ALA A 188 23.55 17.76 22.77
N GLU A 189 23.15 16.72 22.02
CA GLU A 189 23.19 16.75 20.55
C GLU A 189 22.27 17.82 19.98
N LEU A 190 21.02 17.89 20.46
CA LEU A 190 20.08 18.90 20.01
C LEU A 190 20.55 20.31 20.38
N GLY A 191 21.05 20.50 21.60
CA GLY A 191 21.62 21.76 22.07
C GLY A 191 22.80 22.22 21.21
N ALA A 192 23.69 21.31 20.80
CA ALA A 192 24.79 21.63 19.90
C ALA A 192 24.31 22.10 18.52
N LYS A 193 23.25 21.48 17.97
CA LYS A 193 22.65 21.90 16.68
C LYS A 193 21.96 23.25 16.78
N ILE A 194 21.27 23.50 17.89
CA ILE A 194 20.66 24.80 18.22
C ILE A 194 21.73 25.89 18.28
N ARG A 195 22.81 25.69 19.07
CA ARG A 195 23.92 26.66 19.17
C ARG A 195 24.49 26.96 17.79
N LYS A 196 24.77 25.92 16.99
CA LYS A 196 25.28 26.11 15.64
C LYS A 196 24.34 26.97 14.76
N CYS A 197 23.04 26.71 14.77
CA CYS A 197 22.08 27.50 14.00
C CYS A 197 21.98 28.96 14.47
N CYS A 198 22.14 29.20 15.77
CA CYS A 198 22.10 30.52 16.37
C CYS A 198 23.40 31.32 16.19
N ASP A 199 24.55 30.65 16.21
CA ASP A 199 25.86 31.28 16.35
C ASP A 199 26.65 31.30 15.03
N ASP A 200 26.29 30.50 14.02
CA ASP A 200 26.90 30.54 12.68
C ASP A 200 26.21 31.59 11.78
N PRO A 201 26.85 32.75 11.51
CA PRO A 201 26.25 33.81 10.70
C PRO A 201 26.01 33.36 9.25
N THR A 202 26.74 32.36 8.75
CA THR A 202 26.56 31.83 7.40
C THR A 202 25.19 31.19 7.24
N ILE A 203 24.71 30.46 8.26
CA ILE A 203 23.39 29.82 8.23
C ILE A 203 22.30 30.89 8.17
N LYS A 204 22.42 31.94 8.99
CA LYS A 204 21.47 33.06 9.00
C LYS A 204 21.42 33.78 7.64
N GLN A 205 22.57 34.11 7.06
CA GLN A 205 22.65 34.76 5.75
C GLN A 205 22.03 33.91 4.64
N ASN A 206 22.23 32.59 4.66
CA ASN A 206 21.60 31.69 3.68
C ASN A 206 20.07 31.64 3.85
N CYS A 207 19.57 31.66 5.09
CA CYS A 207 18.14 31.73 5.35
C CYS A 207 17.53 33.05 4.85
N GLU A 208 18.21 34.18 5.05
CA GLU A 208 17.77 35.50 4.55
C GLU A 208 17.74 35.54 3.02
N LYS A 209 18.77 35.01 2.34
CA LYS A 209 18.78 34.89 0.88
C LYS A 209 17.62 34.01 0.39
N LEU A 210 17.38 32.88 1.05
CA LEU A 210 16.29 31.99 0.68
C LEU A 210 14.92 32.63 0.91
N ARG A 211 14.73 33.33 2.03
CA ARG A 211 13.54 34.14 2.29
C ARG A 211 13.27 35.12 1.16
N ASP A 212 14.30 35.86 0.74
CA ASP A 212 14.14 36.90 -0.30
C ASP A 212 13.78 36.29 -1.67
N VAL A 213 14.16 35.04 -1.93
CA VAL A 213 13.68 34.26 -3.08
C VAL A 213 12.23 33.86 -2.88
N MET A 214 11.89 33.23 -1.75
CA MET A 214 10.53 32.77 -1.44
C MET A 214 9.50 33.90 -1.44
N GLN A 215 9.87 35.11 -1.00
CA GLN A 215 8.97 36.27 -0.98
C GLN A 215 8.54 36.74 -2.38
N LYS A 216 9.30 36.38 -3.42
CA LYS A 216 8.97 36.71 -4.82
C LYS A 216 8.05 35.68 -5.45
N GLU A 217 7.86 34.53 -4.81
CA GLU A 217 7.01 33.46 -5.30
C GLU A 217 5.53 33.81 -5.10
N ASP A 218 4.69 33.40 -6.05
CA ASP A 218 3.23 33.42 -5.93
C ASP A 218 2.71 31.98 -6.07
N GLY A 219 2.87 31.21 -4.98
CA GLY A 219 2.50 29.79 -4.95
C GLY A 219 0.99 29.57 -5.17
N VAL A 220 0.16 30.47 -4.62
CA VAL A 220 -1.30 30.41 -4.78
C VAL A 220 -1.70 30.70 -6.22
N GLY A 221 -1.24 31.81 -6.79
CA GLY A 221 -1.52 32.16 -8.18
C GLY A 221 -1.03 31.10 -9.16
N THR A 222 0.18 30.57 -8.95
CA THR A 222 0.74 29.47 -9.76
C THR A 222 -0.14 28.21 -9.67
N THR A 223 -0.63 27.88 -8.48
CA THR A 223 -1.52 26.73 -8.27
C THR A 223 -2.89 26.94 -8.93
N VAL A 224 -3.48 28.13 -8.82
CA VAL A 224 -4.74 28.47 -9.50
C VAL A 224 -4.58 28.33 -11.01
N GLN A 225 -3.52 28.91 -11.59
CA GLN A 225 -3.24 28.80 -13.03
C GLN A 225 -3.05 27.34 -13.46
N PHE A 226 -2.34 26.54 -12.65
CA PHE A 226 -2.18 25.11 -12.91
C PHE A 226 -3.52 24.38 -12.90
N LEU A 227 -4.37 24.62 -11.90
CA LEU A 227 -5.68 23.99 -11.78
C LEU A 227 -6.61 24.41 -12.92
N GLU A 228 -6.63 25.67 -13.30
CA GLU A 228 -7.41 26.14 -14.46
C GLU A 228 -6.96 25.47 -15.76
N GLY A 229 -5.65 25.37 -15.98
CA GLY A 229 -5.09 24.65 -17.13
C GLY A 229 -5.44 23.16 -17.11
N PHE A 230 -5.33 22.53 -15.94
CA PHE A 230 -5.71 21.13 -15.74
C PHE A 230 -7.19 20.90 -16.04
N MET A 231 -8.09 21.76 -15.55
CA MET A 231 -9.52 21.65 -15.82
C MET A 231 -9.83 21.74 -17.32
N LYS A 232 -9.18 22.66 -18.05
CA LYS A 232 -9.30 22.74 -19.52
C LYS A 232 -8.82 21.47 -20.22
N GLU A 233 -7.74 20.85 -19.75
CA GLU A 233 -7.26 19.56 -20.30
C GLU A 233 -8.23 18.41 -20.03
N VAL A 234 -8.88 18.41 -18.87
CA VAL A 234 -9.90 17.42 -18.51
C VAL A 234 -11.14 17.60 -19.40
N GLU A 235 -11.67 18.82 -19.51
CA GLU A 235 -12.86 19.14 -20.32
C GLU A 235 -12.65 18.85 -21.81
N SER A 236 -11.46 19.16 -22.34
CA SER A 236 -11.12 18.87 -23.74
C SER A 236 -10.77 17.40 -24.02
N GLY A 237 -10.70 16.56 -22.97
CA GLY A 237 -10.32 15.14 -23.07
C GLY A 237 -8.81 14.91 -23.33
N VAL A 238 -8.00 15.97 -23.37
CA VAL A 238 -6.54 15.88 -23.53
C VAL A 238 -5.91 15.13 -22.36
N TRP A 239 -6.34 15.41 -21.13
CA TRP A 239 -5.82 14.73 -19.94
C TRP A 239 -6.06 13.21 -20.01
N LYS A 240 -7.26 12.79 -20.43
CA LYS A 240 -7.62 11.38 -20.59
C LYS A 240 -6.71 10.68 -21.61
N LYS A 241 -6.47 11.31 -22.76
CA LYS A 241 -5.53 10.79 -23.77
C LYS A 241 -4.11 10.62 -23.22
N LYS A 242 -3.61 11.59 -22.43
CA LYS A 242 -2.30 11.50 -21.77
C LYS A 242 -2.24 10.36 -20.76
N GLN A 243 -3.29 10.18 -19.95
CA GLN A 243 -3.38 9.08 -18.98
C GLN A 243 -3.46 7.71 -19.66
N ASP A 244 -4.26 7.57 -20.71
CA ASP A 244 -4.35 6.31 -21.46
C ASP A 244 -3.01 5.95 -22.12
N ALA A 245 -2.29 6.96 -22.66
CA ALA A 245 -0.95 6.76 -23.19
C ALA A 245 0.08 6.38 -22.11
N LEU A 246 0.02 7.01 -20.93
CA LEU A 246 0.87 6.66 -19.78
C LEU A 246 0.60 5.24 -19.32
N PHE A 247 -0.69 4.89 -19.14
CA PHE A 247 -1.11 3.56 -18.73
C PHE A 247 -0.65 2.51 -19.73
N LYS A 248 -0.84 2.75 -21.03
CA LYS A 248 -0.34 1.87 -22.09
C LYS A 248 1.18 1.70 -22.00
N ARG A 249 1.94 2.77 -21.82
CA ARG A 249 3.41 2.69 -21.67
C ARG A 249 3.82 1.89 -20.44
N CYS A 250 3.14 2.09 -19.31
CA CYS A 250 3.39 1.33 -18.09
C CYS A 250 3.04 -0.15 -18.28
N LEU A 251 1.94 -0.46 -18.97
CA LEU A 251 1.55 -1.82 -19.31
C LEU A 251 2.57 -2.48 -20.25
N ASP A 252 2.96 -1.83 -21.34
CA ASP A 252 3.97 -2.32 -22.28
C ASP A 252 5.31 -2.56 -21.58
N ALA A 253 5.72 -1.67 -20.67
CA ALA A 253 6.94 -1.83 -19.87
C ALA A 253 6.83 -3.00 -18.89
N TRP A 254 5.68 -3.14 -18.23
CA TRP A 254 5.39 -4.25 -17.34
C TRP A 254 5.35 -5.59 -18.08
N GLU A 255 4.76 -5.66 -19.27
CA GLU A 255 4.73 -6.85 -20.13
C GLU A 255 6.13 -7.23 -20.61
N LYS A 256 6.96 -6.24 -20.99
CA LYS A 256 8.37 -6.48 -21.36
C LYS A 256 9.20 -7.00 -20.19
N GLN A 257 8.95 -6.53 -18.98
CA GLN A 257 9.65 -6.98 -17.77
C GLN A 257 9.12 -8.32 -17.25
N LYS A 258 7.83 -8.59 -17.44
CA LYS A 258 7.23 -9.87 -17.09
C LYS A 258 7.22 -10.81 -18.28
N LYS A 259 8.30 -11.60 -18.38
CA LYS A 259 8.14 -13.02 -18.74
C LYS A 259 7.29 -13.69 -17.65
N LEU A 260 5.97 -13.48 -17.64
CA LEU A 260 5.09 -14.31 -16.83
C LEU A 260 5.37 -15.77 -17.25
N PRO A 261 5.59 -16.71 -16.31
CA PRO A 261 5.50 -18.10 -16.66
C PRO A 261 4.11 -18.27 -17.27
N ASP A 262 4.05 -18.86 -18.46
CA ASP A 262 2.83 -19.38 -19.06
C ASP A 262 1.88 -19.87 -17.96
N ALA A 263 0.62 -19.42 -17.97
CA ALA A 263 -0.37 -19.77 -16.95
C ALA A 263 -0.41 -21.28 -16.69
N SER A 264 -0.16 -22.08 -17.74
CA SER A 264 -0.01 -23.53 -17.67
C SER A 264 1.15 -23.96 -16.76
N LYS A 265 2.30 -23.28 -16.82
CA LYS A 265 3.48 -23.53 -15.96
C LYS A 265 3.25 -23.09 -14.53
N LEU A 266 2.54 -21.97 -14.32
CA LEU A 266 2.14 -21.52 -12.97
C LEU A 266 1.18 -22.51 -12.32
N MET A 267 0.16 -22.96 -13.04
CA MET A 267 -0.79 -23.96 -12.57
C MET A 267 -0.10 -25.32 -12.34
N ALA A 268 0.84 -25.72 -13.20
CA ALA A 268 1.62 -26.93 -13.00
C ALA A 268 2.44 -26.86 -11.70
N LYS A 269 3.15 -25.75 -11.48
CA LYS A 269 3.92 -25.53 -10.25
C LYS A 269 3.01 -25.51 -9.01
N TRP A 270 1.91 -24.78 -9.08
CA TRP A 270 0.93 -24.70 -7.99
C TRP A 270 0.36 -26.08 -7.63
N ASN A 271 0.01 -26.89 -8.63
CA ASN A 271 -0.49 -28.24 -8.40
C ASN A 271 0.59 -29.17 -7.81
N MET A 272 1.86 -29.01 -8.21
CA MET A 272 2.98 -29.73 -7.60
C MET A 272 3.16 -29.34 -6.12
N ASP A 273 3.19 -28.03 -5.83
CA ASP A 273 3.33 -27.51 -4.46
C ASP A 273 2.16 -27.97 -3.57
N LEU A 274 0.94 -28.03 -4.10
CA LEU A 274 -0.23 -28.58 -3.41
C LEU A 274 -0.10 -30.09 -3.18
N ALA A 275 0.36 -30.85 -4.17
CA ALA A 275 0.54 -32.29 -4.03
C ALA A 275 1.59 -32.63 -2.95
N ASP A 276 2.70 -31.88 -2.90
CA ASP A 276 3.74 -32.05 -1.88
C ASP A 276 3.23 -31.75 -0.47
N LYS A 277 2.29 -30.80 -0.35
CA LYS A 277 1.71 -30.39 0.94
C LYS A 277 0.58 -31.30 1.40
N TYR A 278 -0.17 -31.92 0.49
CA TYR A 278 -1.38 -32.67 0.79
C TYR A 278 -1.29 -34.11 0.24
N GLN A 279 -0.86 -35.04 1.09
CA GLN A 279 -0.71 -36.46 0.75
C GLN A 279 -1.94 -37.07 0.02
N PRO A 280 -3.19 -36.80 0.42
CA PRO A 280 -4.36 -37.33 -0.30
C PRO A 280 -4.47 -36.85 -1.76
N LEU A 281 -4.01 -35.62 -2.05
CA LEU A 281 -4.00 -35.08 -3.40
C LEU A 281 -2.87 -35.71 -4.24
N GLN A 282 -1.72 -35.98 -3.63
CA GLN A 282 -0.63 -36.72 -4.27
C GLN A 282 -1.08 -38.15 -4.65
N ASP A 283 -1.72 -38.85 -3.72
CA ASP A 283 -2.24 -40.21 -3.94
C ASP A 283 -3.28 -40.23 -5.06
N TYR A 284 -4.21 -39.26 -5.05
CA TYR A 284 -5.19 -39.09 -6.13
C TYR A 284 -4.52 -38.84 -7.49
N THR A 285 -3.52 -37.95 -7.54
CA THR A 285 -2.79 -37.62 -8.78
C THR A 285 -2.07 -38.85 -9.33
N ASN A 286 -1.39 -39.61 -8.47
CA ASN A 286 -0.73 -40.86 -8.84
C ASN A 286 -1.71 -41.90 -9.37
N GLN A 287 -2.89 -42.03 -8.73
CA GLN A 287 -3.95 -42.90 -9.23
C GLN A 287 -4.45 -42.48 -10.61
N GLN A 288 -4.63 -41.17 -10.87
CA GLN A 288 -5.05 -40.69 -12.20
C GLN A 288 -3.97 -40.94 -13.27
N VAL A 289 -2.68 -40.74 -12.95
CA VAL A 289 -1.56 -41.02 -13.85
C VAL A 289 -1.50 -42.52 -14.20
N ASN A 290 -1.58 -43.39 -13.19
CA ASN A 290 -1.58 -44.85 -13.40
C ASN A 290 -2.78 -45.31 -14.23
N LEU A 291 -3.96 -44.74 -13.94
CA LEU A 291 -5.18 -45.05 -14.69
C LEU A 291 -5.07 -44.60 -16.16
N PHE A 292 -4.51 -43.41 -16.42
CA PHE A 292 -4.28 -42.92 -17.77
C PHE A 292 -3.26 -43.79 -18.52
N GLY A 293 -2.17 -44.20 -17.86
CA GLY A 293 -1.20 -45.15 -18.41
C GLY A 293 -1.86 -46.46 -18.83
N LYS A 294 -2.72 -47.02 -17.98
CA LYS A 294 -3.52 -48.22 -18.31
C LYS A 294 -4.45 -48.00 -19.50
N MET A 295 -5.09 -46.83 -19.61
CA MET A 295 -5.94 -46.49 -20.77
C MET A 295 -5.13 -46.45 -22.07
N VAL A 296 -3.94 -45.83 -22.06
CA VAL A 296 -3.05 -45.79 -23.23
C VAL A 296 -2.59 -47.21 -23.63
N GLU A 297 -2.25 -48.05 -22.65
CA GLU A 297 -1.90 -49.45 -22.91
C GLU A 297 -3.05 -50.22 -23.57
N LEU A 298 -4.27 -50.08 -23.05
CA LEU A 298 -5.47 -50.71 -23.60
C LEU A 298 -5.84 -50.16 -24.98
N PHE A 299 -5.63 -48.87 -25.22
CA PHE A 299 -5.78 -48.27 -26.53
C PHE A 299 -4.83 -48.92 -27.55
N ASN A 300 -3.54 -49.06 -27.21
CA ASN A 300 -2.56 -49.72 -28.08
C ASN A 300 -2.91 -51.19 -28.35
N LYS A 301 -3.52 -51.87 -27.38
CA LYS A 301 -4.04 -53.24 -27.51
C LYS A 301 -5.39 -53.30 -28.25
N LYS A 302 -5.96 -52.17 -28.69
CA LYS A 302 -7.30 -52.05 -29.29
C LYS A 302 -8.42 -52.62 -28.41
N LYS A 303 -8.28 -52.47 -27.09
CA LYS A 303 -9.23 -52.96 -26.06
C LYS A 303 -9.88 -51.85 -25.24
N LEU A 304 -9.63 -50.58 -25.58
CA LEU A 304 -10.26 -49.44 -24.89
C LEU A 304 -11.55 -49.01 -25.60
N TRP A 305 -12.65 -48.99 -24.86
CA TRP A 305 -13.97 -48.58 -25.33
C TRP A 305 -14.52 -47.44 -24.46
N TRP A 306 -15.50 -46.71 -24.98
CA TRP A 306 -16.26 -45.74 -24.21
C TRP A 306 -17.74 -45.72 -24.58
N VAL A 307 -18.58 -45.30 -23.63
CA VAL A 307 -20.02 -45.17 -23.84
C VAL A 307 -20.35 -43.85 -24.53
N LYS A 308 -20.72 -43.95 -25.81
CA LYS A 308 -21.13 -42.80 -26.64
C LYS A 308 -22.60 -42.44 -26.48
N SER A 309 -23.43 -43.40 -26.10
CA SER A 309 -24.87 -43.17 -25.94
C SER A 309 -25.17 -42.29 -24.73
N THR A 310 -25.92 -41.21 -24.94
CA THR A 310 -26.49 -40.36 -23.88
C THR A 310 -27.41 -41.12 -22.94
N GLN A 311 -28.09 -42.15 -23.46
CA GLN A 311 -28.94 -43.06 -22.70
C GLN A 311 -28.15 -44.15 -21.97
N GLY A 312 -26.81 -44.14 -22.08
CA GLY A 312 -25.94 -45.16 -21.49
C GLY A 312 -26.01 -46.53 -22.18
N CYS A 313 -25.24 -47.47 -21.64
CA CYS A 313 -25.14 -48.85 -22.12
C CYS A 313 -25.65 -49.84 -21.06
N LEU A 314 -26.67 -50.63 -21.41
CA LEU A 314 -27.25 -51.61 -20.49
C LEU A 314 -26.27 -52.76 -20.24
N ALA A 315 -26.08 -53.10 -18.97
CA ALA A 315 -25.14 -54.11 -18.50
C ALA A 315 -25.88 -55.34 -17.98
N ARG A 316 -25.37 -56.54 -18.32
CA ARG A 316 -25.95 -57.84 -17.93
C ARG A 316 -24.89 -58.74 -17.29
N LYS A 317 -25.30 -59.60 -16.35
CA LYS A 317 -24.40 -60.54 -15.67
C LYS A 317 -23.84 -61.63 -16.60
N GLY A 318 -24.58 -61.98 -17.65
CA GLY A 318 -24.21 -63.05 -18.59
C GLY A 318 -24.25 -62.61 -20.06
N GLU A 319 -23.63 -63.42 -20.92
CA GLU A 319 -23.49 -63.16 -22.36
C GLU A 319 -24.84 -63.09 -23.09
N ALA A 320 -25.88 -63.81 -22.65
CA ALA A 320 -27.16 -63.84 -23.34
C ALA A 320 -27.92 -62.51 -23.22
N LEU A 321 -28.77 -62.17 -24.21
CA LEU A 321 -29.62 -60.97 -24.17
C LEU A 321 -30.70 -61.04 -23.09
N LYS A 322 -31.05 -62.25 -22.66
CA LYS A 322 -32.02 -62.52 -21.59
C LYS A 322 -31.37 -62.67 -20.21
N SER A 323 -30.05 -62.56 -20.10
CA SER A 323 -29.36 -62.64 -18.81
C SER A 323 -29.75 -61.47 -17.91
N GLU A 324 -29.72 -61.70 -16.60
CA GLU A 324 -30.07 -60.71 -15.56
C GLU A 324 -29.34 -59.37 -15.77
N GLU A 325 -30.07 -58.27 -15.65
CA GLU A 325 -29.52 -56.92 -15.72
C GLU A 325 -28.77 -56.58 -14.44
N CYS A 326 -27.56 -56.03 -14.55
CA CYS A 326 -26.75 -55.61 -13.40
C CYS A 326 -26.46 -54.11 -13.38
N GLY A 327 -27.25 -53.33 -14.13
CA GLY A 327 -27.18 -51.87 -14.15
C GLY A 327 -26.86 -51.32 -15.53
N ARG A 328 -26.33 -50.10 -15.56
CA ARG A 328 -26.07 -49.35 -16.80
C ARG A 328 -24.80 -48.51 -16.69
N TYR A 329 -23.98 -48.56 -17.72
CA TYR A 329 -22.87 -47.64 -17.89
C TYR A 329 -23.38 -46.30 -18.42
N LYS A 330 -23.07 -45.18 -17.74
CA LYS A 330 -23.45 -43.84 -18.22
C LYS A 330 -22.56 -43.37 -19.36
N GLU A 331 -23.00 -42.35 -20.09
CA GLU A 331 -22.22 -41.66 -21.12
C GLU A 331 -20.82 -41.29 -20.62
N PHE A 332 -19.83 -41.32 -21.52
CA PHE A 332 -18.40 -41.09 -21.26
C PHE A 332 -17.70 -42.09 -20.33
N THR A 333 -18.38 -43.16 -19.90
CA THR A 333 -17.73 -44.23 -19.14
C THR A 333 -16.72 -44.96 -20.02
N LEU A 334 -15.48 -45.08 -19.54
CA LEU A 334 -14.37 -45.77 -20.17
C LEU A 334 -14.31 -47.23 -19.71
N LEU A 335 -14.14 -48.13 -20.67
CA LEU A 335 -14.30 -49.57 -20.52
C LEU A 335 -13.10 -50.32 -21.12
N GLU A 336 -12.65 -51.35 -20.42
CA GLU A 336 -11.67 -52.34 -20.87
C GLU A 336 -12.41 -53.54 -21.46
N GLU A 337 -12.06 -53.96 -22.68
CA GLU A 337 -12.55 -55.20 -23.29
C GLU A 337 -11.82 -56.41 -22.69
N LEU A 338 -12.56 -57.25 -21.96
CA LEU A 338 -12.04 -58.50 -21.42
C LEU A 338 -12.18 -59.64 -22.42
N GLU A 339 -13.38 -59.78 -22.98
CA GLU A 339 -13.78 -60.88 -23.85
C GLU A 339 -14.81 -60.40 -24.86
N ALA A 340 -14.75 -60.95 -26.07
CA ALA A 340 -15.75 -60.78 -27.12
C ALA A 340 -16.30 -62.14 -27.50
N ASN A 341 -17.61 -62.24 -27.68
CA ASN A 341 -18.18 -63.46 -28.24
C ASN A 341 -17.79 -63.62 -29.72
N LYS A 342 -17.99 -64.82 -30.28
CA LYS A 342 -17.54 -65.15 -31.66
C LYS A 342 -18.07 -64.20 -32.73
N SER A 343 -19.25 -63.63 -32.54
CA SER A 343 -19.88 -62.67 -33.47
C SER A 343 -19.50 -61.21 -33.21
N GLY A 344 -18.80 -60.90 -32.10
CA GLY A 344 -18.53 -59.53 -31.65
C GLY A 344 -19.78 -58.75 -31.21
N SER A 345 -20.95 -59.38 -31.20
CA SER A 345 -22.22 -58.74 -30.84
C SER A 345 -22.38 -58.55 -29.33
N ARG A 346 -21.56 -59.24 -28.53
CA ARG A 346 -21.50 -59.11 -27.08
C ARG A 346 -20.05 -58.98 -26.61
N LEU A 347 -19.82 -58.03 -25.72
CA LEU A 347 -18.52 -57.82 -25.08
C LEU A 347 -18.66 -57.93 -23.58
N ARG A 348 -17.74 -58.65 -22.94
CA ARG A 348 -17.51 -58.56 -21.50
C ARG A 348 -16.52 -57.44 -21.26
N VAL A 349 -16.93 -56.47 -20.46
CA VAL A 349 -16.17 -55.25 -20.20
C VAL A 349 -15.92 -55.04 -18.72
N ARG A 350 -14.82 -54.36 -18.40
CA ARG A 350 -14.53 -53.84 -17.06
C ARG A 350 -14.53 -52.31 -17.07
N ARG A 351 -15.15 -51.71 -16.05
CA ARG A 351 -15.14 -50.25 -15.88
C ARG A 351 -13.76 -49.76 -15.45
N LEU A 352 -13.24 -48.78 -16.18
CA LEU A 352 -12.00 -48.08 -15.83
C LEU A 352 -12.30 -46.75 -15.14
N LYS A 353 -13.24 -45.97 -15.69
CA LYS A 353 -13.63 -44.65 -15.18
C LYS A 353 -15.05 -44.32 -15.64
N GLY A 354 -15.81 -43.59 -14.82
CA GLY A 354 -17.22 -43.26 -15.09
C GLY A 354 -18.18 -44.03 -14.19
N VAL A 355 -19.45 -44.13 -14.57
CA VAL A 355 -20.52 -44.65 -13.70
C VAL A 355 -21.12 -45.91 -14.31
N GLY A 356 -21.18 -46.99 -13.53
CA GLY A 356 -21.76 -48.28 -13.92
C GLY A 356 -21.19 -49.42 -13.08
N PRO A 357 -21.57 -50.69 -13.35
CA PRO A 357 -21.04 -51.86 -12.64
C PRO A 357 -19.54 -52.08 -12.94
N ASP A 358 -18.82 -52.79 -12.07
CA ASP A 358 -17.37 -52.99 -12.25
C ASP A 358 -17.05 -53.90 -13.44
N GLU A 359 -17.79 -54.99 -13.62
CA GLU A 359 -17.70 -55.86 -14.79
C GLU A 359 -19.09 -56.31 -15.24
N ALA A 360 -19.30 -56.38 -16.55
CA ALA A 360 -20.55 -56.89 -17.12
C ALA A 360 -20.43 -57.23 -18.60
N TRP A 361 -21.43 -57.95 -19.11
CA TRP A 361 -21.65 -58.11 -20.54
C TRP A 361 -22.52 -56.99 -21.09
N VAL A 362 -22.11 -56.46 -22.24
CA VAL A 362 -22.79 -55.36 -22.95
C VAL A 362 -22.97 -55.69 -24.43
N SER A 363 -23.84 -54.94 -25.10
CA SER A 363 -24.01 -54.99 -26.56
C SER A 363 -23.39 -53.73 -27.16
N PRO A 364 -22.37 -53.85 -28.05
CA PRO A 364 -21.74 -52.68 -28.66
C PRO A 364 -22.71 -51.84 -29.49
N THR A 365 -23.63 -52.50 -30.17
CA THR A 365 -24.63 -51.90 -31.06
C THR A 365 -26.02 -52.40 -30.66
N VAL A 366 -27.01 -51.51 -30.63
CA VAL A 366 -28.42 -51.83 -30.37
C VAL A 366 -29.27 -51.17 -31.45
N SER A 367 -30.10 -51.96 -32.14
CA SER A 367 -30.96 -51.49 -33.24
C SER A 367 -30.19 -50.69 -34.31
N GLY A 368 -28.98 -51.15 -34.66
CA GLY A 368 -28.12 -50.51 -35.65
C GLY A 368 -27.39 -49.23 -35.19
N LYS A 369 -27.53 -48.84 -33.91
CA LYS A 369 -26.83 -47.68 -33.33
C LYS A 369 -25.71 -48.13 -32.39
N ASP A 370 -24.52 -47.54 -32.53
CA ASP A 370 -23.41 -47.81 -31.64
C ASP A 370 -23.63 -47.17 -30.27
N ILE A 371 -23.65 -48.01 -29.24
CA ILE A 371 -23.85 -47.64 -27.84
C ILE A 371 -22.52 -47.43 -27.15
N ILE A 372 -21.57 -48.33 -27.38
CA ILE A 372 -20.17 -48.16 -27.01
C ILE A 372 -19.31 -48.20 -28.27
N VAL A 373 -18.25 -47.39 -28.31
CA VAL A 373 -17.33 -47.33 -29.44
C VAL A 373 -15.89 -47.47 -28.95
N LYS A 374 -15.05 -48.08 -29.80
CA LYS A 374 -13.63 -48.22 -29.52
C LYS A 374 -12.95 -46.86 -29.64
N VAL A 375 -11.99 -46.57 -28.77
CA VAL A 375 -11.17 -45.37 -28.89
C VAL A 375 -10.22 -45.54 -30.07
N VAL A 376 -10.26 -44.63 -31.04
CA VAL A 376 -9.50 -44.76 -32.31
C VAL A 376 -8.29 -43.85 -32.38
N HIS A 377 -8.24 -42.81 -31.55
CA HIS A 377 -7.09 -41.92 -31.43
C HIS A 377 -6.76 -41.65 -29.96
N GLN A 378 -5.48 -41.67 -29.57
CA GLN A 378 -5.08 -41.49 -28.17
C GLN A 378 -5.57 -40.17 -27.58
N LEU A 379 -5.61 -39.08 -28.38
CA LEU A 379 -6.13 -37.78 -27.95
C LEU A 379 -7.62 -37.82 -27.55
N GLU A 380 -8.41 -38.79 -28.05
CA GLU A 380 -9.82 -38.93 -27.66
C GLU A 380 -9.96 -39.27 -26.18
N ILE A 381 -8.97 -39.96 -25.57
CA ILE A 381 -9.00 -40.30 -24.14
C ILE A 381 -9.11 -39.04 -23.29
N GLN A 382 -8.36 -37.99 -23.65
CA GLN A 382 -8.42 -36.69 -22.96
C GLN A 382 -9.70 -35.94 -23.31
N LYS A 383 -10.11 -35.95 -24.59
CA LYS A 383 -11.34 -35.28 -25.04
C LYS A 383 -12.59 -35.81 -24.34
N ILE A 384 -12.75 -37.14 -24.28
CA ILE A 384 -13.89 -37.80 -23.62
C ILE A 384 -13.97 -37.40 -22.15
N GLN A 385 -12.83 -37.39 -21.45
CA GLN A 385 -12.79 -36.98 -20.04
C GLN A 385 -13.07 -35.49 -19.86
N GLY A 386 -12.57 -34.64 -20.76
CA GLY A 386 -12.86 -33.21 -20.76
C GLY A 386 -14.34 -32.92 -21.00
N ASP A 387 -14.96 -33.60 -21.96
CA ASP A 387 -16.39 -33.45 -22.28
C ASP A 387 -17.28 -33.96 -21.14
N ALA A 388 -16.88 -35.07 -20.49
CA ALA A 388 -17.54 -35.57 -19.28
C ALA A 388 -17.50 -34.54 -18.15
N LEU A 389 -16.34 -33.93 -17.91
CA LEU A 389 -16.16 -32.91 -16.88
C LEU A 389 -16.99 -31.66 -17.19
N LYS A 390 -16.94 -31.16 -18.42
CA LYS A 390 -17.75 -30.01 -18.87
C LYS A 390 -19.23 -30.26 -18.64
N LYS A 391 -19.72 -31.46 -18.96
CA LYS A 391 -21.12 -31.83 -18.75
C LYS A 391 -21.47 -31.93 -17.26
N GLN A 392 -20.59 -32.46 -16.42
CA GLN A 392 -20.82 -32.59 -14.97
C GLN A 392 -20.88 -31.22 -14.27
N PHE A 393 -20.10 -30.24 -14.74
CA PHE A 393 -19.98 -28.92 -14.14
C PHE A 393 -20.65 -27.81 -14.97
N ALA A 394 -21.54 -28.17 -15.90
CA ALA A 394 -22.21 -27.22 -16.79
C ALA A 394 -22.97 -26.11 -16.04
N ASP A 395 -23.45 -26.42 -14.82
CA ASP A 395 -24.21 -25.48 -13.97
C ASP A 395 -23.31 -24.52 -13.18
N ILE A 396 -22.00 -24.80 -13.13
CA ILE A 396 -21.01 -24.08 -12.30
C ILE A 396 -20.01 -23.33 -13.17
N ILE A 397 -19.65 -23.86 -14.34
CA ILE A 397 -18.70 -23.23 -15.26
C ILE A 397 -19.46 -22.20 -16.13
N PRO A 398 -19.16 -20.89 -16.02
CA PRO A 398 -19.82 -19.88 -16.84
C PRO A 398 -19.58 -20.14 -18.34
N SER A 399 -20.61 -19.92 -19.16
CA SER A 399 -20.58 -20.15 -20.61
C SER A 399 -19.47 -19.41 -21.37
N GLU A 400 -18.86 -18.41 -20.73
CA GLU A 400 -17.82 -17.53 -21.26
C GLU A 400 -16.40 -18.11 -21.14
N VAL A 401 -16.21 -19.16 -20.32
CA VAL A 401 -14.88 -19.78 -20.13
C VAL A 401 -14.60 -20.79 -21.25
N LYS A 402 -13.78 -20.39 -22.23
CA LYS A 402 -13.26 -21.30 -23.27
C LYS A 402 -11.93 -21.91 -22.79
N PHE A 403 -11.88 -23.23 -22.68
CA PHE A 403 -10.67 -24.02 -22.41
C PHE A 403 -9.87 -24.27 -23.68
#